data_AF-A0A6G5A6Z1-F1
#
_entry.id   AF-A0A6G5A6Z1-F1
#
_cell.length_a   1.000
_cell.length_b   1.000
_cell.length_c   1.000
_cell.angle_alpha   90.00
_cell.angle_beta   90.00
_cell.angle_gamma   90.00
#
_symmetry.space_group_name_H-M   'P 1'
#
loop_
_entity.id
_entity.type
_entity.pdbx_description
1 polymer ?
#
loop_
_entity_poly.entity_id
_entity_poly.type
_entity_poly.pdbx_seq_one_letter_code
_entity_poly.pdbx_strand_id
1 'polypeptide(L)'
;MTVWLTLLYGAASLALLLCSVRGNIADDSVLFSINWPGASPDKKLAPVELETLWMVSAEKERYKCLLPANPVSREDAEAAAPYAGPTPLALLKPLFSRLFCSYRLEQYWTYELCHGKSVRQYHE
;
A
#
# COMPACT_ATOMS: atom_id res chain seq x y z
N MET A 1 -40.61 33.48 3.15
CA MET A 1 -39.37 33.55 3.97
C MET A 1 -38.72 32.18 4.21
N THR A 2 -39.45 31.06 4.21
CA THR A 2 -38.94 29.69 4.48
C THR A 2 -38.19 29.04 3.30
N VAL A 3 -38.50 29.40 2.05
CA VAL A 3 -37.86 28.86 0.84
C VAL A 3 -36.39 29.28 0.73
N TRP A 4 -36.09 30.52 1.07
CA TRP A 4 -34.71 31.02 1.08
C TRP A 4 -33.86 30.37 2.18
N LEU A 5 -34.48 30.08 3.33
CA LEU A 5 -33.82 29.40 4.44
C LEU A 5 -33.46 27.95 4.07
N THR A 6 -34.39 27.22 3.45
CA THR A 6 -34.17 25.83 3.00
C THR A 6 -33.14 25.74 1.88
N LEU A 7 -33.11 26.69 0.95
CA LEU A 7 -32.06 26.79 -0.08
C LEU A 7 -30.68 27.09 0.52
N LEU A 8 -30.60 27.96 1.53
CA LEU A 8 -29.35 28.24 2.24
C LEU A 8 -28.84 27.02 3.02
N TYR A 9 -29.72 26.31 3.74
CA TYR A 9 -29.35 25.07 4.44
C TYR A 9 -28.96 23.95 3.47
N GLY A 10 -29.64 23.82 2.34
CA GLY A 10 -29.30 22.86 1.29
C GLY A 10 -27.95 23.15 0.64
N ALA A 11 -27.67 24.42 0.31
CA ALA A 11 -26.38 24.83 -0.23
C ALA A 11 -25.24 24.65 0.79
N ALA A 12 -25.46 24.97 2.07
CA ALA A 12 -24.49 24.77 3.14
C ALA A 12 -24.19 23.28 3.38
N SER A 13 -25.22 22.42 3.35
CA SER A 13 -25.07 20.96 3.49
C SER A 13 -24.33 20.35 2.29
N LEU A 14 -24.63 20.78 1.06
CA LEU A 14 -23.92 20.36 -0.14
C LEU A 14 -22.45 20.82 -0.12
N ALA A 15 -22.19 22.05 0.35
CA ALA A 15 -20.83 22.58 0.49
C ALA A 15 -20.02 21.84 1.58
N LEU A 16 -20.65 21.46 2.70
CA LEU A 16 -20.02 20.64 3.75
C LEU A 16 -19.70 19.22 3.24
N LEU A 17 -20.58 18.61 2.46
CA LEU A 17 -20.34 17.32 1.80
C LEU A 17 -19.20 17.41 0.77
N LEU A 18 -19.16 18.47 -0.05
CA LEU A 18 -18.09 18.69 -1.03
C LEU A 18 -16.74 19.00 -0.36
N CYS A 19 -16.72 19.69 0.78
CA CYS A 19 -15.51 19.94 1.55
C CYS A 19 -14.98 18.69 2.26
N SER A 20 -15.85 17.77 2.70
CA SER A 20 -15.44 16.51 3.34
C SER A 20 -14.69 15.56 2.39
N VAL A 21 -14.89 15.68 1.07
CA VAL A 21 -14.27 14.81 0.07
C VAL A 21 -12.82 15.24 -0.25
N ARG A 22 -12.37 16.40 0.24
CA ARG A 22 -11.01 16.90 0.04
C ARG A 22 -10.02 16.34 1.07
N GLY A 23 -10.12 15.06 1.37
CA GLY A 23 -9.01 14.34 1.99
C GLY A 23 -7.92 14.20 0.94
N ASN A 24 -6.73 14.75 1.18
CA ASN A 24 -5.56 14.37 0.41
C ASN A 24 -5.35 12.88 0.63
N ILE A 25 -5.76 12.06 -0.34
CA ILE A 25 -5.39 10.65 -0.38
C ILE A 25 -3.89 10.68 -0.63
N ALA A 26 -3.10 10.38 0.41
CA ALA A 26 -1.69 10.12 0.24
C ALA A 26 -1.57 8.89 -0.67
N ASP A 27 -0.94 9.06 -1.82
CA ASP A 27 -0.69 7.98 -2.76
C ASP A 27 0.54 7.19 -2.30
N ASP A 28 0.30 6.14 -1.52
CA ASP A 28 1.34 5.27 -0.96
C ASP A 28 1.77 4.15 -1.94
N SER A 29 1.43 4.28 -3.23
CA SER A 29 1.80 3.29 -4.25
C SER A 29 3.29 3.27 -4.56
N VAL A 30 3.98 4.39 -4.33
CA VAL A 30 5.42 4.54 -4.58
C VAL A 30 6.17 4.56 -3.25
N LEU A 31 7.00 3.54 -3.05
CA LEU A 31 7.82 3.41 -1.84
C LEU A 31 9.21 4.00 -2.07
N PHE A 32 9.68 4.79 -1.12
CA PHE A 32 11.03 5.36 -1.13
C PHE A 32 11.87 4.79 0.01
N SER A 33 13.14 4.53 -0.26
CA SER A 33 14.13 4.20 0.77
C SER A 33 14.98 5.43 1.10
N ILE A 34 15.06 5.77 2.38
CA ILE A 34 15.89 6.90 2.84
C ILE A 34 17.33 6.43 2.95
N ASN A 35 18.21 7.03 2.14
CA ASN A 35 19.65 6.86 2.26
C ASN A 35 20.27 8.07 2.97
N TRP A 36 20.82 7.87 4.16
CA TRP A 36 21.48 8.92 4.95
C TRP A 36 23.01 8.82 4.85
N PRO A 37 23.68 9.70 4.09
CA PRO A 37 25.13 9.62 3.88
C PRO A 37 25.97 10.10 5.07
N GLY A 38 25.35 10.67 6.11
CA GLY A 38 26.08 11.27 7.24
C GLY A 38 26.59 12.68 6.96
N ALA A 39 27.49 13.18 7.81
CA ALA A 39 27.98 14.56 7.78
C ALA A 39 28.99 14.88 6.66
N SER A 40 29.56 13.86 6.00
CA SER A 40 30.52 14.00 4.90
C SER A 40 29.94 13.37 3.63
N PRO A 41 29.57 14.16 2.61
CA PRO A 41 28.81 13.70 1.44
C PRO A 41 29.71 13.10 0.34
N ASP A 42 30.75 12.33 0.67
CA ASP A 42 31.70 11.81 -0.33
C ASP A 42 31.27 10.48 -0.98
N LYS A 43 30.09 9.96 -0.67
CA LYS A 43 29.48 8.87 -1.44
C LYS A 43 28.68 9.45 -2.60
N LYS A 44 29.30 9.47 -3.78
CA LYS A 44 28.65 9.74 -5.07
C LYS A 44 27.34 8.95 -5.15
N LEU A 45 26.22 9.67 -5.08
CA LEU A 45 24.93 9.13 -5.49
C LEU A 45 25.03 8.84 -7.00
N ALA A 46 24.50 7.69 -7.41
CA ALA A 46 24.48 7.19 -8.78
C ALA A 46 23.91 8.23 -9.78
N PRO A 47 24.12 8.08 -11.10
CA PRO A 47 23.82 9.10 -12.11
C PRO A 47 22.32 9.15 -12.44
N VAL A 48 21.49 9.27 -11.42
CA VAL A 48 20.04 9.44 -11.53
C VAL A 48 19.78 10.94 -11.60
N GLU A 49 18.88 11.38 -12.49
CA GLU A 49 18.36 12.75 -12.44
C GLU A 49 17.70 12.94 -11.08
N LEU A 50 18.33 13.75 -10.22
CA LEU A 50 17.92 13.99 -8.85
C LEU A 50 17.34 15.40 -8.74
N GLU A 51 16.12 15.49 -8.25
CA GLU A 51 15.52 16.75 -7.84
C GLU A 51 15.95 17.10 -6.41
N THR A 52 16.21 18.38 -6.17
CA THR A 52 16.68 18.85 -4.86
C THR A 52 15.57 19.54 -4.10
N LEU A 53 15.29 19.08 -2.88
CA LEU A 53 14.33 19.69 -1.97
C LEU A 53 15.04 20.14 -0.69
N TRP A 54 14.73 21.35 -0.23
CA TRP A 54 15.18 21.85 1.06
C TRP A 54 14.11 21.61 2.10
N MET A 55 14.50 20.95 3.20
CA MET A 55 13.62 20.67 4.32
C MET A 55 14.23 21.23 5.61
N VAL A 56 13.38 21.62 6.54
CA VAL A 56 13.80 22.16 7.84
C VAL A 56 13.10 21.36 8.94
N SER A 57 13.86 20.85 9.90
CA SER A 57 13.29 20.14 11.05
C SER A 57 12.61 21.09 12.04
N ALA A 58 11.84 20.53 12.97
CA ALA A 58 11.26 21.28 14.08
C ALA A 58 12.35 22.01 14.91
N GLU A 59 13.56 21.46 14.96
CA GLU A 59 14.72 22.03 15.66
C GLU A 59 15.52 23.04 14.81
N LYS A 60 14.98 23.45 13.65
CA LYS A 60 15.57 24.43 12.72
C LYS A 60 16.85 23.96 12.02
N GLU A 61 17.12 22.67 12.01
CA GLU A 61 18.20 22.10 11.21
C GLU A 61 17.80 22.08 9.75
N ARG A 62 18.73 22.37 8.85
CA ARG A 62 18.49 22.43 7.41
C ARG A 62 19.02 21.19 6.73
N TYR A 63 18.15 20.51 6.00
CA TYR A 63 18.46 19.29 5.27
C TYR A 63 18.28 19.52 3.77
N LYS A 64 19.22 19.00 2.98
CA LYS A 64 19.11 18.92 1.52
C LYS A 64 18.73 17.50 1.14
N CYS A 65 17.52 17.31 0.67
CA CYS A 65 17.02 16.03 0.19
C CYS A 65 17.24 15.95 -1.32
N LEU A 66 17.64 14.76 -1.77
CA LEU A 66 17.85 14.44 -3.17
C LEU A 66 16.83 13.35 -3.53
N LEU A 67 15.81 13.73 -4.28
CA LEU A 67 14.73 12.83 -4.69
C LEU A 67 14.99 12.36 -6.12
N PRO A 68 14.74 11.08 -6.46
CA PRO A 68 14.75 10.64 -7.85
C PRO A 68 13.67 11.37 -8.67
N ALA A 69 14.03 11.96 -9.80
CA ALA A 69 13.08 12.64 -10.70
C ALA A 69 12.07 11.66 -11.30
N ASN A 70 12.49 10.42 -11.54
CA ASN A 70 11.63 9.31 -11.95
C ASN A 70 11.65 8.25 -10.85
N PRO A 71 10.59 8.14 -10.03
CA PRO A 71 10.60 7.25 -8.87
C PRO A 71 10.33 5.78 -9.23
N VAL A 72 9.79 5.53 -10.42
CA VAL A 72 9.60 4.17 -10.95
C VAL A 72 10.84 3.81 -11.77
N SER A 73 11.65 2.87 -11.27
CA SER A 73 12.76 2.34 -12.05
C SER A 73 12.24 1.48 -13.21
N ARG A 74 13.10 1.19 -14.19
CA ARG A 74 12.71 0.31 -15.31
C ARG A 74 12.41 -1.10 -14.77
N GLU A 75 13.13 -1.50 -13.73
CA GLU A 75 12.95 -2.75 -12.99
C GLU A 75 11.60 -2.78 -12.26
N ASP A 76 11.16 -1.66 -11.67
CA ASP A 76 9.82 -1.57 -11.05
C ASP A 76 8.71 -1.62 -12.09
N ALA A 77 8.92 -1.02 -13.27
CA ALA A 77 7.97 -1.10 -14.38
C ALA A 77 7.87 -2.54 -14.95
N GLU A 78 8.98 -3.28 -14.99
CA GLU A 78 8.99 -4.70 -15.36
C GLU A 78 8.39 -5.60 -14.26
N ALA A 79 8.61 -5.29 -12.99
CA ALA A 79 7.98 -5.99 -11.87
C ALA A 79 6.46 -5.72 -11.78
N ALA A 80 6.01 -4.55 -12.26
CA ALA A 80 4.60 -4.22 -12.43
C ALA A 80 3.96 -4.94 -13.62
N ALA A 81 4.72 -5.69 -14.43
CA ALA A 81 4.13 -6.50 -15.47
C ALA A 81 3.14 -7.51 -14.87
N PRO A 82 1.95 -7.66 -15.47
CA PRO A 82 0.96 -8.59 -14.97
C PRO A 82 1.53 -10.01 -14.96
N TYR A 83 1.34 -10.72 -13.85
CA TYR A 83 1.79 -12.09 -13.68
C TYR A 83 1.32 -12.98 -14.85
N ALA A 84 2.28 -13.56 -15.57
CA ALA A 84 2.04 -14.38 -16.77
C ALA A 84 1.92 -15.89 -16.48
N GLY A 85 2.03 -16.32 -15.23
CA GLY A 85 2.01 -17.74 -14.87
C GLY A 85 0.61 -18.35 -14.72
N PRO A 86 0.53 -19.61 -14.26
CA PRO A 86 -0.74 -20.29 -14.07
C PRO A 86 -1.62 -19.61 -13.02
N THR A 87 -2.92 -19.56 -13.29
CA THR A 87 -3.89 -19.00 -12.34
C THR A 87 -3.83 -19.72 -10.98
N PRO A 88 -4.19 -19.06 -9.87
CA PRO A 88 -4.25 -19.71 -8.55
C PRO A 88 -5.05 -21.01 -8.56
N LEU A 89 -6.15 -21.05 -9.32
CA LEU A 89 -6.97 -22.26 -9.47
C LEU A 89 -6.20 -23.40 -10.16
N ALA A 90 -5.43 -23.11 -11.21
CA ALA A 90 -4.63 -24.11 -11.91
C ALA A 90 -3.57 -24.73 -10.99
N LEU A 91 -2.95 -23.92 -10.12
CA LEU A 91 -1.98 -24.37 -9.12
C LEU A 91 -2.63 -25.23 -8.03
N LEU A 92 -3.83 -24.86 -7.57
CA LEU A 92 -4.53 -25.55 -6.49
C LEU A 92 -5.32 -26.80 -6.95
N LYS A 93 -5.66 -26.89 -8.24
CA LYS A 93 -6.46 -27.99 -8.82
C LYS A 93 -5.99 -29.40 -8.41
N PRO A 94 -4.69 -29.75 -8.39
CA PRO A 94 -4.24 -31.08 -7.98
C PRO A 94 -4.58 -31.41 -6.52
N LEU A 95 -4.70 -30.41 -5.65
CA LEU A 95 -5.02 -30.60 -4.23
C LEU A 95 -6.48 -31.01 -4.01
N PHE A 96 -7.40 -30.62 -4.90
CA PHE A 96 -8.82 -30.99 -4.78
C PHE A 96 -9.09 -32.46 -5.06
N SER A 97 -8.22 -33.13 -5.81
CA SER A 97 -8.31 -34.58 -6.05
C SER A 97 -7.76 -35.43 -4.90
N ARG A 98 -6.97 -34.82 -4.00
CA ARG A 98 -6.36 -35.54 -2.88
C ARG A 98 -7.38 -35.62 -1.74
N LEU A 99 -7.43 -36.79 -1.10
CA LEU A 99 -8.29 -37.00 0.07
C LEU A 99 -7.64 -36.52 1.39
N PHE A 100 -6.40 -36.05 1.34
CA PHE A 100 -5.65 -35.62 2.52
C PHE A 100 -5.99 -34.17 2.90
N CYS A 101 -6.24 -33.93 4.17
CA CYS A 101 -6.43 -32.60 4.74
C CYS A 101 -5.12 -32.07 5.34
N SER A 102 -4.95 -30.76 5.33
CA SER A 102 -3.82 -30.07 5.96
C SER A 102 -4.22 -29.65 7.37
N TYR A 103 -3.35 -29.92 8.35
CA TYR A 103 -3.59 -29.59 9.75
C TYR A 103 -2.62 -28.52 10.24
N ARG A 104 -3.14 -27.56 11.00
CA ARG A 104 -2.34 -26.63 11.81
C ARG A 104 -2.78 -26.78 13.26
N LEU A 105 -1.85 -27.28 14.08
CA LEU A 105 -2.05 -27.47 15.51
C LEU A 105 -1.51 -26.24 16.24
N GLU A 106 -2.38 -25.54 16.96
CA GLU A 106 -2.01 -24.51 17.93
C GLU A 106 -2.32 -25.02 19.35
N GLN A 107 -1.87 -24.28 20.36
CA GLN A 107 -2.01 -24.71 21.76
C GLN A 107 -3.45 -24.96 22.20
N TYR A 108 -4.39 -24.17 21.67
CA TYR A 108 -5.81 -24.26 22.03
C TYR A 108 -6.71 -24.62 20.85
N TRP A 109 -6.29 -24.36 19.60
CA TRP A 109 -7.11 -24.64 18.42
C TRP A 109 -6.41 -25.59 17.47
N THR A 110 -7.20 -26.51 16.90
CA THR A 110 -6.81 -27.28 15.72
C THR A 110 -7.56 -26.78 14.52
N TYR A 111 -6.82 -26.46 13.45
CA TYR A 111 -7.39 -26.12 12.15
C TYR A 111 -7.18 -27.28 11.18
N GLU A 112 -8.27 -27.71 10.55
CA GLU A 112 -8.30 -28.71 9.50
C GLU A 112 -8.76 -28.07 8.19
N LEU A 113 -7.90 -28.10 7.17
CA LEU A 113 -8.18 -27.61 5.83
C LEU A 113 -8.22 -28.79 4.86
N CYS A 114 -9.43 -29.19 4.44
CA CYS A 114 -9.63 -30.16 3.38
C CYS A 114 -9.91 -29.41 2.07
N HIS A 115 -8.92 -29.36 1.17
CA HIS A 115 -8.99 -28.63 -0.10
C HIS A 115 -10.21 -29.04 -0.92
N GLY A 116 -11.06 -28.06 -1.26
CA GLY A 116 -12.28 -28.29 -2.05
C GLY A 116 -13.44 -28.95 -1.28
N LYS A 117 -13.34 -29.14 0.04
CA LYS A 117 -14.38 -29.76 0.86
C LYS A 117 -14.82 -28.88 2.02
N SER A 118 -13.96 -28.66 3.01
CA SER A 118 -14.30 -27.95 4.23
C SER A 118 -13.08 -27.36 4.91
N VAL A 119 -13.31 -26.27 5.63
CA VAL A 119 -12.37 -25.72 6.61
C VAL A 119 -13.03 -25.85 7.97
N ARG A 120 -12.33 -26.44 8.93
CA ARG A 120 -12.84 -26.68 10.29
C ARG A 120 -11.85 -26.15 11.32
N GLN A 121 -12.39 -25.65 12.40
CA GLN A 121 -11.66 -25.28 13.61
C GLN A 121 -12.33 -26.01 14.77
N TYR A 122 -11.54 -26.67 15.60
CA TYR A 122 -12.06 -27.36 16.79
C TYR A 122 -11.05 -27.36 17.93
N HIS A 123 -11.56 -27.59 19.12
CA HIS A 123 -10.84 -27.89 20.34
C HIS A 123 -11.22 -29.33 20.73
N GLU A 124 -10.31 -30.06 21.39
CA GLU A 124 -10.69 -31.33 22.04
C GLU A 124 -11.48 -31.09 23.31
#